data_AF-A0A1F7YL77-F1
#
_entry.id   AF-A0A1F7YL77-F1
#
_cell.length_a   1.000
_cell.length_b   1.000
_cell.length_c   1.000
_cell.angle_alpha   90.00
_cell.angle_beta   90.00
_cell.angle_gamma   90.00
#
_symmetry.space_group_name_H-M   'P 1'
#
loop_
_entity.id
_entity.type
_entity.pdbx_description
1 polymer ?
#
loop_
_entity_poly.entity_id
_entity_poly.type
_entity_poly.pdbx_seq_one_letter_code
_entity_poly.pdbx_strand_id
1 'polypeptide(L)'
;MGDPAQIKDLEVVFANIVVTILTLAGIGFFIMLLVGGFSWMTGGGDPRKIEAARNTLTYAVAGLIVVALAFLILRTIAEITGVQSILFFRIFQTSTPGP
;
A
#
# COMPACT_ATOMS: atom_id res chain seq x y z
N MET A 1 -21.24 -5.63 -32.76
CA MET A 1 -20.23 -4.70 -33.30
C MET A 1 -19.21 -4.52 -32.18
N GLY A 2 -18.02 -5.09 -32.34
CA GLY A 2 -16.99 -5.09 -31.31
C GLY A 2 -16.24 -3.78 -31.32
N ASP A 3 -16.32 -3.05 -30.20
CA ASP A 3 -15.43 -1.93 -29.99
C ASP A 3 -14.03 -2.45 -29.63
N PRO A 4 -12.98 -1.96 -30.30
CA PRO A 4 -11.60 -2.36 -30.02
C PRO A 4 -11.28 -1.99 -28.57
N ALA A 5 -10.74 -2.96 -27.81
CA ALA A 5 -10.31 -2.79 -26.42
C ALA A 5 -9.59 -1.44 -26.25
N GLN A 6 -10.26 -0.49 -25.63
CA GLN A 6 -9.71 0.84 -25.42
C GLN A 6 -8.63 0.72 -24.32
N ILE A 7 -7.59 1.55 -24.37
CA ILE A 7 -6.57 1.63 -23.29
C ILE A 7 -7.24 1.82 -21.91
N LYS A 8 -8.42 2.45 -21.89
CA LYS A 8 -9.30 2.58 -20.71
C LYS A 8 -9.75 1.24 -20.11
N ASP A 9 -10.12 0.25 -20.92
CA ASP A 9 -10.55 -1.06 -20.40
C ASP A 9 -9.37 -1.81 -19.78
N LEU A 10 -8.18 -1.67 -20.39
CA LEU A 10 -6.95 -2.21 -19.82
C LEU A 10 -6.58 -1.49 -18.51
N GLU A 11 -6.75 -0.17 -18.45
CA GLU A 11 -6.53 0.64 -17.25
C GLU A 11 -7.48 0.22 -16.12
N VAL A 12 -8.77 -0.01 -16.41
CA VAL A 12 -9.77 -0.43 -15.42
C VAL A 12 -9.49 -1.85 -14.92
N VAL A 13 -9.17 -2.79 -15.81
CA VAL A 13 -8.82 -4.17 -15.43
C VAL A 13 -7.54 -4.19 -14.59
N PHE A 14 -6.52 -3.43 -15.01
CA PHE A 14 -5.27 -3.30 -14.26
C PHE A 14 -5.49 -2.67 -12.88
N ALA A 15 -6.29 -1.60 -12.79
CA ALA A 15 -6.62 -0.95 -11.52
C ALA A 15 -7.36 -1.90 -10.57
N ASN A 16 -8.35 -2.66 -11.06
CA ASN A 16 -9.07 -3.64 -10.24
C ASN A 16 -8.18 -4.77 -9.72
N ILE A 17 -7.26 -5.26 -10.56
CA ILE A 17 -6.29 -6.30 -10.16
C ILE A 17 -5.36 -5.74 -9.07
N VAL A 18 -4.81 -4.54 -9.28
CA VAL A 18 -3.92 -3.89 -8.31
C VAL A 18 -4.65 -3.66 -6.98
N VAL A 19 -5.88 -3.15 -6.99
CA VAL A 19 -6.67 -2.93 -5.76
C VAL A 19 -6.96 -4.24 -5.03
N THR A 20 -7.28 -5.32 -5.76
CA THR A 20 -7.51 -6.64 -5.18
C THR A 20 -6.26 -7.17 -4.49
N ILE A 21 -5.11 -7.07 -5.16
CA ILE A 21 -3.81 -7.49 -4.62
C ILE A 21 -3.44 -6.64 -3.40
N LEU A 22 -3.64 -5.31 -3.46
CA LEU A 22 -3.35 -4.41 -2.35
C LEU A 22 -4.22 -4.70 -1.12
N THR A 23 -5.50 -5.06 -1.32
CA THR A 23 -6.41 -5.42 -0.23
C THR A 23 -5.97 -6.71 0.45
N LEU A 24 -5.62 -7.73 -0.33
CA LEU A 24 -5.09 -9.00 0.19
C LEU A 24 -3.72 -8.79 0.87
N ALA A 25 -2.85 -7.97 0.28
CA ALA A 25 -1.56 -7.62 0.84
C ALA A 25 -1.70 -6.85 2.17
N GLY A 26 -2.66 -5.93 2.29
CA GLY A 26 -2.92 -5.18 3.52
C GLY A 26 -3.33 -6.09 4.69
N ILE A 27 -4.21 -7.07 4.44
CA ILE A 27 -4.60 -8.06 5.45
C ILE A 27 -3.41 -8.95 5.83
N GLY A 28 -2.64 -9.42 4.84
CA GLY A 28 -1.44 -10.22 5.08
C GLY A 28 -0.39 -9.45 5.90
N PHE A 29 -0.17 -8.18 5.57
CA PHE A 29 0.76 -7.29 6.27
C PHE A 29 0.33 -7.09 7.73
N PHE A 30 -0.97 -6.93 7.99
CA PHE A 30 -1.50 -6.80 9.34
C PHE A 30 -1.24 -8.04 10.20
N ILE A 31 -1.46 -9.24 9.65
CA ILE A 31 -1.18 -10.51 10.35
C ILE A 31 0.32 -10.65 10.62
N MET A 32 1.16 -10.32 9.64
CA MET A 32 2.62 -10.41 9.78
C MET A 32 3.15 -9.43 10.83
N LEU A 33 2.54 -8.24 10.96
CA LEU A 33 2.85 -7.27 12.01
C LEU A 33 2.52 -7.81 13.41
N LEU A 34 1.37 -8.45 13.58
CA LEU A 34 0.96 -9.05 14.86
C LEU A 34 1.94 -10.15 15.29
N VAL A 35 2.27 -11.06 14.38
CA VAL A 35 3.20 -12.18 14.66
C VAL A 35 4.63 -11.68 14.86
N GLY A 36 5.09 -10.74 14.03
CA GLY A 36 6.41 -10.12 14.15
C GLY A 36 6.59 -9.34 15.45
N GLY A 37 5.57 -8.56 15.85
CA GLY A 37 5.55 -7.83 17.12
C GLY A 37 5.55 -8.74 18.34
N PHE A 38 4.77 -9.81 18.33
CA PHE A 38 4.76 -10.81 19.41
C PHE A 38 6.09 -11.56 19.55
N SER A 39 6.69 -11.94 18.41
CA SER A 39 8.01 -12.59 18.37
C SER A 39 9.11 -11.68 18.93
N TRP A 40 9.05 -10.37 18.65
CA TRP A 40 9.97 -9.38 19.19
C TRP A 40 9.86 -9.24 20.70
N MET A 41 8.63 -9.16 21.24
CA MET A 41 8.39 -9.06 22.69
C MET A 41 8.79 -10.32 23.47
N THR A 42 8.60 -11.51 22.89
CA THR A 42 8.91 -12.80 23.55
C THR A 42 10.37 -13.25 23.37
N GLY A 43 11.19 -12.49 22.65
CA GLY A 43 12.56 -12.85 22.29
C GLY A 43 13.67 -12.37 23.23
N GLY A 44 13.35 -11.65 24.31
CA GLY A 44 14.30 -10.87 25.13
C GLY A 44 15.40 -11.60 25.91
N GLY A 45 15.61 -12.91 25.74
CA GLY A 45 16.63 -13.68 26.48
C GLY A 45 17.68 -14.40 25.64
N ASP A 46 17.55 -14.41 24.30
CA ASP A 46 18.39 -15.21 23.41
C ASP A 46 19.17 -14.30 22.45
N PRO A 47 20.52 -14.26 22.47
CA PRO A 47 21.30 -13.34 21.64
C PRO A 47 21.05 -13.50 20.13
N ARG A 48 20.65 -14.69 19.65
CA ARG A 48 20.20 -14.88 18.26
C ARG A 48 18.90 -14.14 17.96
N LYS A 49 17.99 -14.08 18.93
CA LYS A 49 16.74 -13.30 18.81
C LYS A 49 16.99 -11.81 18.89
N ILE A 50 18.00 -11.36 19.63
CA ILE A 50 18.41 -9.95 19.67
C ILE A 50 18.97 -9.51 18.32
N GLU A 51 19.80 -10.33 17.67
CA GLU A 51 20.34 -10.04 16.34
C GLU A 51 19.23 -10.04 15.27
N ALA A 52 18.32 -11.03 15.32
CA ALA A 52 17.13 -11.07 14.48
C ALA A 52 16.18 -9.87 14.73
N ALA A 53 16.03 -9.44 15.98
CA ALA A 53 15.27 -8.26 16.36
C ALA A 53 15.89 -6.98 15.80
N ARG A 54 17.22 -6.88 15.80
CA ARG A 54 17.95 -5.74 15.23
C ARG A 54 17.81 -5.69 13.72
N ASN A 55 17.89 -6.83 13.04
CA ASN A 55 17.59 -6.92 11.60
C ASN A 55 16.13 -6.57 11.31
N THR A 56 15.18 -7.09 12.09
CA THR A 56 13.76 -6.76 11.95
C THR A 56 13.51 -5.27 12.14
N LEU A 57 14.17 -4.64 13.10
CA LEU A 57 14.08 -3.20 13.33
C LEU A 57 14.64 -2.40 12.15
N THR A 58 15.79 -2.82 11.60
CA THR A 58 16.36 -2.23 10.38
C THR A 58 15.41 -2.36 9.20
N TYR A 59 14.79 -3.53 8.99
CA TYR A 59 13.80 -3.74 7.94
C TYR A 59 12.52 -2.93 8.18
N ALA A 60 12.07 -2.77 9.42
CA ALA A 60 10.92 -1.94 9.77
C ALA A 60 11.19 -0.44 9.48
N VAL A 61 12.39 0.05 9.84
CA VAL A 61 12.83 1.41 9.52
C VAL A 61 12.97 1.61 8.01
N ALA A 62 13.55 0.64 7.31
CA ALA A 62 13.65 0.68 5.84
C ALA A 62 12.26 0.70 5.19
N GLY A 63 11.32 -0.10 5.68
CA GLY A 63 9.93 -0.11 5.21
C GLY A 63 9.23 1.24 5.47
N LEU A 64 9.45 1.86 6.63
CA LEU A 64 8.94 3.19 6.94
C LEU A 64 9.49 4.24 5.97
N ILE A 65 10.79 4.18 5.65
CA ILE A 65 11.43 5.06 4.67
C ILE A 65 10.81 4.86 3.28
N VAL A 66 10.59 3.61 2.85
CA VAL A 66 9.96 3.31 1.56
C VAL A 66 8.55 3.88 1.49
N VAL A 67 7.73 3.73 2.54
CA VAL A 67 6.38 4.30 2.59
C VAL A 67 6.43 5.84 2.57
N ALA A 68 7.35 6.44 3.32
CA ALA A 68 7.54 7.89 3.32
C ALA A 68 7.94 8.42 1.92
N LEU A 69 8.83 7.71 1.23
CA LEU A 69 9.23 8.04 -0.14
C LEU A 69 8.07 7.84 -1.12
N ALA A 70 7.29 6.77 -0.99
CA ALA A 70 6.10 6.54 -1.81
C ALA A 70 5.09 7.68 -1.64
N PHE A 71 4.85 8.12 -0.40
CA PHE A 71 3.97 9.27 -0.13
C PHE A 71 4.50 10.57 -0.76
N LEU A 72 5.82 10.80 -0.71
CA LEU A 72 6.48 11.93 -1.36
C LEU A 72 6.30 11.92 -2.88
N ILE A 73 6.46 10.75 -3.51
CA ILE A 73 6.27 10.57 -4.96
C ILE A 73 4.81 10.82 -5.33
N LEU A 74 3.86 10.19 -4.62
CA LEU A 74 2.43 10.38 -4.86
C LEU A 74 2.01 11.85 -4.69
N ARG A 75 2.57 12.53 -3.68
CA ARG A 75 2.33 13.96 -3.47
C ARG A 75 2.87 14.81 -4.60
N THR A 76 4.08 14.51 -5.09
CA THR A 76 4.68 15.21 -6.24
C THR A 76 3.82 15.04 -7.49
N ILE A 77 3.32 13.83 -7.74
CA ILE A 77 2.40 13.56 -8.85
C ILE A 77 1.07 14.30 -8.67
N ALA A 78 0.55 14.37 -7.45
CA ALA A 78 -0.69 15.08 -7.12
C ALA A 78 -0.59 16.59 -7.39
N GLU A 79 0.54 17.22 -7.02
CA GLU A 79 0.80 18.63 -7.29
C GLU A 79 0.92 18.91 -8.79
N ILE A 80 1.64 18.07 -9.54
CA ILE A 80 1.82 18.23 -10.99
C ILE A 80 0.51 18.03 -11.76
N THR A 81 -0.31 17.07 -11.34
CA THR A 81 -1.56 16.72 -12.03
C THR A 81 -2.73 17.60 -11.57
N GLY A 82 -2.56 18.37 -10.48
CA GLY A 82 -3.62 19.19 -9.87
C GLY A 82 -4.75 18.38 -9.20
N VAL A 83 -4.65 17.05 -9.21
CA VAL A 83 -5.64 16.13 -8.66
C VAL A 83 -5.14 15.65 -7.31
N GLN A 84 -5.53 16.34 -6.23
CA GLN A 84 -5.22 15.89 -4.86
C GLN A 84 -5.97 14.61 -4.45
N SER A 85 -6.95 14.18 -5.26
CA SER A 85 -7.78 12.98 -5.03
C SER A 85 -7.00 11.67 -5.07
N ILE A 86 -5.81 11.61 -5.68
CA ILE A 86 -4.99 10.38 -5.65
C ILE A 86 -4.35 10.11 -4.27
N LEU A 87 -4.24 11.13 -3.41
CA LEU A 87 -3.84 10.94 -2.02
C LEU A 87 -5.02 10.49 -1.14
N PHE A 88 -6.25 10.64 -1.62
CA PHE A 88 -7.47 10.28 -0.91
C PHE A 88 -8.23 9.22 -1.72
N PHE A 89 -7.96 7.94 -1.46
CA PHE A 89 -8.62 6.79 -2.08
C PHE A 89 -10.15 6.85 -1.89
N ARG A 90 -10.87 7.52 -2.79
CA ARG A 90 -12.34 7.60 -2.82
C ARG A 90 -12.90 6.49 -3.69
N ILE A 91 -13.40 5.45 -3.04
CA ILE A 91 -14.14 4.32 -3.64
C ILE A 91 -15.64 4.60 -3.87
N PHE A 92 -16.14 5.78 -3.49
CA PHE A 92 -17.53 6.18 -3.75
C PHE A 92 -17.57 7.32 -4.75
N GLN A 93 -17.70 6.96 -6.04
CA GLN A 93 -18.25 7.86 -7.03
C GLN A 93 -19.73 8.08 -6.67
N THR A 94 -20.05 9.16 -5.96
CA THR A 94 -21.41 9.68 -6.04
C THR A 94 -21.53 10.26 -7.44
N SER A 95 -22.09 9.46 -8.35
CA SER A 95 -22.80 9.97 -9.50
C SER A 95 -23.72 11.06 -8.98
N THR A 96 -23.37 12.32 -9.20
CA THR A 96 -24.32 13.42 -9.07
C THR A 96 -25.18 13.33 -10.32
N PRO A 97 -26.47 12.96 -10.24
CA PRO A 97 -27.36 13.17 -11.36
C PRO A 97 -27.81 14.63 -11.29
N GLY A 98 -27.44 15.41 -12.31
CA GLY A 98 -28.23 16.56 -12.75
C GLY A 98 -27.53 17.93 -12.70
N PRO A 99 -28.13 18.95 -13.36
CA PRO A 99 -29.49 18.96 -13.94
C PRO A 99 -29.64 18.26 -15.30
#